data_AF-A0A3N5UHB9-F1
#
_entry.id   AF-A0A3N5UHB9-F1
#
_cell.length_a   1.000
_cell.length_b   1.000
_cell.length_c   1.000
_cell.angle_alpha   90.00
_cell.angle_beta   90.00
_cell.angle_gamma   90.00
#
_symmetry.space_group_name_H-M   'P 1'
#
loop_
_entity.id
_entity.type
_entity.pdbx_description
1 polymer ?
#
loop_
_entity_poly.entity_id
_entity_poly.type
_entity_poly.pdbx_seq_one_letter_code
_entity_poly.pdbx_strand_id
1 'polypeptide(L)'
;MRPYFEKMALIGKPLTDSQKQSGKENVEDIRKVEADVLKAIDAVKNAGIPAATIKKRGQTTIWERIEYLVDPGTWCPLHTLYNPLFNEEGTTGVIDGLAKIKGKWCVVIGFDNKVMA
;
A
#
# COMPACT_ATOMS: atom_id res chain seq x y z
N MET A 1 -36.15 -6.32 7.89
CA MET A 1 -34.89 -6.29 8.67
C MET A 1 -34.41 -4.91 9.11
N ARG A 2 -35.00 -3.79 8.65
CA ARG A 2 -34.60 -2.43 9.07
C ARG A 2 -34.45 -2.24 10.60
N PRO A 3 -35.36 -2.76 11.46
CA PRO A 3 -35.22 -2.65 12.91
C PRO A 3 -33.96 -3.33 13.49
N TYR A 4 -33.42 -4.34 12.79
CA TYR A 4 -32.21 -5.05 13.22
C TYR A 4 -30.92 -4.32 12.84
N PHE A 5 -30.94 -3.50 11.79
CA PHE A 5 -29.71 -2.97 11.17
C PHE A 5 -29.59 -1.44 11.21
N GLU A 6 -30.68 -0.70 11.35
CA GLU A 6 -30.65 0.78 11.26
C GLU A 6 -30.05 1.44 12.51
N LYS A 7 -30.27 0.87 13.70
CA LYS A 7 -29.81 1.43 14.98
C LYS A 7 -29.12 0.37 15.82
N MET A 8 -27.92 -0.02 15.40
CA MET A 8 -27.05 -0.88 16.20
C MET A 8 -26.53 -0.13 17.44
N ALA A 9 -26.24 -0.87 18.51
CA ALA A 9 -25.64 -0.29 19.71
C ALA A 9 -24.25 0.32 19.38
N LEU A 10 -24.04 1.57 19.81
CA LEU A 10 -22.76 2.25 19.61
C LEU A 10 -21.71 1.76 20.62
N ILE A 11 -20.44 1.79 20.21
CA ILE A 11 -19.29 1.41 21.03
C ILE A 11 -18.24 2.51 21.07
N GLY A 12 -17.38 2.48 22.11
CA GLY A 12 -16.27 3.41 22.27
C GLY A 12 -16.62 4.70 23.04
N LYS A 13 -15.57 5.45 23.42
CA LYS A 13 -15.64 6.77 24.06
C LYS A 13 -14.59 7.68 23.42
N PRO A 14 -14.82 9.01 23.38
CA PRO A 14 -13.81 9.94 22.89
C PRO A 14 -12.56 9.91 23.78
N LEU A 15 -11.39 10.08 23.16
CA LEU A 15 -10.15 10.24 23.91
C LEU A 15 -10.14 11.58 24.64
N THR A 16 -9.87 11.54 25.94
CA THR A 16 -9.65 12.74 26.75
C THR A 16 -8.31 13.39 26.42
N ASP A 17 -8.15 14.68 26.72
CA ASP A 17 -6.90 15.38 26.43
C ASP A 17 -5.72 14.86 27.26
N SER A 18 -5.99 14.36 28.47
CA SER A 18 -4.99 13.65 29.28
C SER A 18 -4.49 12.38 28.58
N GLN A 19 -5.40 11.56 28.02
CA GLN A 19 -5.03 10.36 27.26
C GLN A 19 -4.24 10.69 25.99
N LYS A 20 -4.61 11.76 25.26
CA LYS A 20 -3.84 12.22 24.10
C LYS A 20 -2.44 12.68 24.50
N GLN A 21 -2.32 13.39 25.62
CA GLN A 21 -1.05 13.88 26.13
C GLN A 21 -0.14 12.74 26.58
N SER A 22 -0.67 11.78 27.35
CA SER A 22 0.11 10.61 27.79
C SER A 22 0.46 9.68 26.63
N GLY A 23 -0.35 9.65 25.57
CA GLY A 23 -0.13 8.80 24.40
C GLY A 23 0.83 9.36 23.35
N LYS A 24 1.43 10.55 23.56
CA LYS A 24 2.30 11.19 22.55
C LYS A 24 3.49 10.33 22.15
N GLU A 25 4.21 9.78 23.13
CA GLU A 25 5.35 8.89 22.88
C GLU A 25 4.94 7.64 22.09
N ASN A 26 3.83 7.01 22.48
CA ASN A 26 3.28 5.86 21.75
C ASN A 26 2.93 6.19 20.29
N VAL A 27 2.36 7.38 20.02
CA VAL A 27 2.10 7.84 18.65
C VAL A 27 3.40 8.05 17.87
N GLU A 28 4.42 8.63 18.49
CA GLU A 28 5.73 8.82 17.87
C GLU A 28 6.40 7.49 17.54
N ASP A 29 6.33 6.50 18.42
CA ASP A 29 6.91 5.18 18.18
C ASP A 29 6.21 4.43 17.06
N ILE A 30 4.87 4.49 16.98
CA ILE A 30 4.12 3.94 15.85
C ILE A 30 4.55 4.61 14.53
N ARG A 31 4.68 5.94 14.53
CA ARG A 31 5.10 6.70 13.34
C ARG A 31 6.53 6.39 12.89
N LYS A 32 7.44 6.09 13.82
CA LYS A 32 8.80 5.65 13.46
C LYS A 32 8.75 4.35 12.66
N VAL A 33 7.96 3.37 13.12
CA VAL A 33 7.78 2.09 12.40
C VAL A 33 7.10 2.31 11.06
N GLU A 34 6.05 3.14 10.98
CA GLU A 34 5.41 3.48 9.70
C GLU A 34 6.40 4.12 8.72
N ALA A 35 7.27 5.02 9.20
CA ALA A 35 8.30 5.64 8.37
C ALA A 35 9.32 4.62 7.84
N ASP A 36 9.71 3.64 8.64
CA ASP A 36 10.64 2.60 8.22
C ASP A 36 10.01 1.64 7.20
N VAL A 37 8.72 1.31 7.36
CA VAL A 37 7.96 0.56 6.36
C VAL A 37 7.86 1.35 5.05
N LEU A 38 7.57 2.65 5.10
CA LEU A 38 7.50 3.50 3.90
C LEU A 38 8.85 3.58 3.17
N LYS A 39 9.97 3.68 3.89
CA LYS A 39 11.31 3.62 3.28
C LYS A 39 11.56 2.29 2.59
N ALA A 40 11.17 1.17 3.21
CA ALA A 40 11.31 -0.15 2.60
C ALA A 40 10.44 -0.30 1.33
N ILE A 41 9.22 0.24 1.35
CA ILE A 41 8.34 0.27 0.17
C ILE A 41 8.95 1.11 -0.95
N ASP A 42 9.53 2.27 -0.62
CA ASP A 42 10.19 3.13 -1.61
C ASP A 42 11.42 2.45 -2.23
N ALA A 43 12.19 1.68 -1.44
CA ALA A 43 13.28 0.86 -1.95
C ALA A 43 12.79 -0.17 -2.98
N VAL A 44 11.70 -0.90 -2.71
CA VAL A 44 11.08 -1.83 -3.67
C VAL A 44 10.57 -1.10 -4.91
N LYS A 45 9.91 0.04 -4.75
CA LYS A 45 9.40 0.84 -5.86
C LYS A 45 10.52 1.31 -6.79
N ASN A 46 11.72 1.56 -6.26
CA ASN A 46 12.89 2.01 -7.02
C ASN A 46 13.86 0.88 -7.42
N ALA A 47 13.59 -0.38 -7.02
CA ALA A 47 14.42 -1.52 -7.38
C ALA A 47 14.41 -1.82 -8.90
N GLY A 48 15.48 -2.46 -9.37
CA GLY A 48 15.68 -2.82 -10.78
C GLY A 48 16.17 -1.66 -11.65
N ILE A 49 15.89 -1.72 -12.96
CA ILE A 49 16.31 -0.66 -13.88
C ILE A 49 15.53 0.65 -13.65
N PRO A 50 16.13 1.82 -13.88
CA PRO A 50 15.47 3.10 -13.67
C PRO A 50 14.17 3.23 -14.46
N ALA A 51 13.12 3.79 -13.85
CA ALA A 51 11.85 4.06 -14.52
C ALA A 51 12.00 4.90 -15.80
N ALA A 52 12.99 5.79 -15.85
CA ALA A 52 13.32 6.56 -17.06
C ALA A 52 13.72 5.66 -18.24
N THR A 53 14.40 4.54 -17.99
CA THR A 53 14.75 3.55 -19.03
C THR A 53 13.51 2.85 -19.58
N ILE A 54 12.55 2.50 -18.71
CA ILE A 54 11.25 1.93 -19.12
C ILE A 54 10.49 2.94 -20.02
N LYS A 55 10.45 4.21 -19.61
CA LYS A 55 9.78 5.28 -20.34
C LYS A 55 10.42 5.59 -21.69
N LYS A 56 11.75 5.57 -21.78
CA LYS A 56 12.49 5.70 -23.06
C LYS A 56 12.13 4.60 -24.07
N ARG A 57 11.67 3.44 -23.60
CA ARG A 57 11.17 2.33 -24.44
C ARG A 57 9.68 2.46 -24.80
N GLY A 58 9.04 3.58 -24.46
CA GLY A 58 7.62 3.81 -24.72
C GLY A 58 6.68 3.01 -23.80
N GLN A 59 7.17 2.51 -22.66
CA GLN A 59 6.39 1.75 -21.69
C GLN A 59 6.18 2.54 -20.40
N THR A 60 5.13 2.20 -19.66
CA THR A 60 4.91 2.62 -18.26
C THR A 60 5.42 1.56 -17.29
N THR A 61 5.74 1.97 -16.06
CA THR A 61 6.02 1.05 -14.96
C THR A 61 4.73 0.40 -14.45
N ILE A 62 4.85 -0.72 -13.72
CA ILE A 62 3.67 -1.34 -13.08
C ILE A 62 2.93 -0.37 -12.14
N TRP A 63 3.68 0.44 -11.39
CA TRP A 63 3.12 1.43 -10.46
C TRP A 63 2.22 2.45 -11.16
N GLU A 64 2.68 2.98 -12.29
CA GLU A 64 1.90 3.92 -13.11
C GLU A 64 0.67 3.26 -13.75
N ARG A 65 0.78 1.99 -14.14
CA ARG A 65 -0.35 1.24 -14.70
C ARG A 65 -1.44 1.02 -13.65
N ILE A 66 -1.06 0.66 -12.43
CA ILE A 66 -1.99 0.51 -11.31
C ILE A 66 -2.66 1.85 -11.02
N GLU A 67 -1.89 2.92 -10.87
CA GLU A 67 -2.41 4.27 -10.60
C GLU A 67 -3.41 4.73 -11.67
N TYR A 68 -3.16 4.44 -12.95
CA TYR A 68 -4.08 4.74 -14.04
C TYR A 68 -5.35 3.86 -14.04
N LEU A 69 -5.23 2.59 -13.67
CA LEU A 69 -6.30 1.60 -13.79
C LEU A 69 -7.36 1.73 -12.69
N VAL A 70 -6.95 2.07 -11.47
CA VAL A 70 -7.79 1.96 -10.27
C VAL A 70 -8.52 3.26 -9.95
N ASP A 71 -9.67 3.17 -9.29
CA ASP A 71 -10.39 4.34 -8.81
C ASP A 71 -9.52 5.08 -7.75
N PRO A 72 -9.40 6.42 -7.81
CA PRO A 72 -8.53 7.18 -6.90
C PRO A 72 -8.83 6.93 -5.42
N GLY A 73 -7.78 6.73 -4.62
CA GLY A 73 -7.88 6.50 -3.18
C GLY A 73 -8.34 5.09 -2.77
N THR A 74 -8.45 4.16 -3.72
CA THR A 74 -8.91 2.79 -3.44
C THR A 74 -7.81 1.73 -3.40
N TRP A 75 -6.57 2.10 -3.76
CA TRP A 75 -5.45 1.15 -3.77
C TRP A 75 -5.06 0.73 -2.35
N CYS A 76 -5.10 -0.57 -2.11
CA CYS A 76 -4.68 -1.22 -0.87
C CYS A 76 -3.61 -2.26 -1.23
N PRO A 77 -2.31 -1.89 -1.23
CA PRO A 77 -1.24 -2.80 -1.60
C PRO A 77 -1.14 -3.98 -0.63
N LEU A 78 -0.82 -5.16 -1.16
CA LEU A 78 -0.51 -6.35 -0.39
C LEU A 78 0.89 -6.82 -0.78
N HIS A 79 1.54 -7.54 0.14
CA HIS A 79 2.80 -8.24 -0.12
C HIS A 79 3.96 -7.38 -0.68
N THR A 80 3.92 -6.05 -0.58
CA THR A 80 4.95 -5.17 -1.16
C THR A 80 6.36 -5.48 -0.65
N LEU A 81 6.48 -5.89 0.62
CA LEU A 81 7.75 -6.28 1.26
C LEU A 81 7.91 -7.81 1.40
N TYR A 82 7.03 -8.59 0.77
CA TYR A 82 7.14 -10.04 0.81
C TYR A 82 8.33 -10.48 -0.04
N ASN A 83 9.35 -11.04 0.61
CA ASN A 83 10.57 -11.52 -0.03
C ASN A 83 11.12 -12.75 0.74
N PRO A 84 10.43 -13.89 0.71
CA PRO A 84 10.77 -15.06 1.53
C PRO A 84 12.12 -15.69 1.14
N LEU A 85 12.60 -15.45 -0.08
CA LEU A 85 13.85 -15.99 -0.60
C LEU A 85 15.02 -14.99 -0.53
N PHE A 86 14.80 -13.83 0.09
CA PHE A 86 15.82 -12.78 0.24
C PHE A 86 16.45 -12.36 -1.09
N ASN A 87 15.63 -12.19 -2.13
CA ASN A 87 16.04 -11.67 -3.42
C ASN A 87 16.75 -10.31 -3.26
N GLU A 88 17.76 -10.06 -4.10
CA GLU A 88 18.60 -8.84 -4.05
C GLU A 88 17.76 -7.56 -4.18
N GLU A 89 16.74 -7.59 -5.03
CA GLU A 89 15.84 -6.46 -5.29
C GLU A 89 14.82 -6.22 -4.17
N GLY A 90 14.76 -7.09 -3.16
CA GLY A 90 13.85 -6.91 -2.02
C GLY A 90 12.38 -7.25 -2.30
N THR A 91 12.07 -7.88 -3.43
CA THR A 91 10.70 -8.15 -3.90
C THR A 91 10.61 -9.47 -4.67
N THR A 92 9.38 -9.95 -4.91
CA THR A 92 9.09 -11.11 -5.79
C THR A 92 8.95 -10.73 -7.27
N GLY A 93 9.18 -9.47 -7.64
CA GLY A 93 9.03 -8.99 -9.03
C GLY A 93 7.58 -8.80 -9.46
N VAL A 94 6.64 -8.83 -8.51
CA VAL A 94 5.21 -8.64 -8.73
C VAL A 94 4.69 -7.63 -7.72
N ILE A 95 3.79 -6.75 -8.18
CA ILE A 95 3.06 -5.81 -7.33
C ILE A 95 1.58 -6.19 -7.35
N ASP A 96 1.01 -6.46 -6.17
CA ASP A 96 -0.38 -6.85 -6.01
C ASP A 96 -1.10 -6.09 -4.88
N GLY A 97 -2.42 -6.20 -4.88
CA GLY A 97 -3.28 -5.55 -3.89
C GLY A 97 -4.76 -5.57 -4.27
N LEU A 98 -5.56 -4.90 -3.46
CA LEU A 98 -6.98 -4.68 -3.72
C LEU A 98 -7.20 -3.27 -4.22
N ALA A 99 -8.11 -3.12 -5.18
CA ALA A 99 -8.54 -1.80 -5.64
C ALA A 99 -9.96 -1.86 -6.20
N LYS A 100 -10.58 -0.70 -6.39
CA LYS A 100 -11.80 -0.63 -7.19
C LYS A 100 -11.46 -0.27 -8.64
N ILE A 101 -12.18 -0.86 -9.57
CA ILE A 101 -12.18 -0.48 -10.99
C ILE A 101 -13.63 -0.25 -11.39
N LYS A 102 -14.00 1.00 -11.66
CA LYS A 102 -15.40 1.41 -11.92
C LYS A 102 -16.33 0.99 -10.78
N GLY A 103 -15.90 1.20 -9.53
CA GLY A 103 -16.65 0.92 -8.31
C GLY A 103 -16.65 -0.53 -7.84
N LYS A 104 -16.06 -1.47 -8.60
CA LYS A 104 -16.03 -2.90 -8.26
C LYS A 104 -14.69 -3.29 -7.66
N TRP A 105 -14.68 -3.92 -6.48
CA TRP A 105 -13.47 -4.45 -5.87
C TRP A 105 -12.88 -5.58 -6.71
N CYS A 106 -11.58 -5.50 -6.95
CA CYS A 106 -10.79 -6.48 -7.70
C CYS A 106 -9.48 -6.76 -6.97
N VAL A 107 -8.96 -7.97 -7.14
CA VAL A 107 -7.55 -8.26 -6.92
C VAL A 107 -6.81 -7.77 -8.16
N VAL A 108 -5.82 -6.90 -7.98
CA VAL A 108 -4.98 -6.36 -9.04
C VAL A 108 -3.58 -6.89 -8.83
N ILE A 109 -2.97 -7.35 -9.92
CA ILE A 109 -1.63 -7.93 -9.92
C ILE A 109 -0.93 -7.55 -11.22
N GLY A 110 0.36 -7.25 -11.16
CA GLY A 110 1.17 -7.16 -12.35
C GLY A 110 2.66 -7.26 -12.09
N PHE A 111 3.37 -7.69 -13.13
CA PHE A 111 4.81 -7.86 -13.11
C PHE A 111 5.52 -6.49 -13.06
N ASP A 112 6.46 -6.33 -12.13
CA ASP A 112 7.33 -5.16 -12.10
C ASP A 112 8.37 -5.26 -13.22
N ASN A 113 8.08 -4.57 -14.33
CA ASN A 113 8.94 -4.55 -15.50
C ASN A 113 10.28 -3.83 -15.30
N LYS A 114 10.57 -3.32 -14.11
CA LYS A 114 11.93 -2.86 -13.73
C LYS A 114 12.81 -4.01 -13.24
N VAL A 115 12.22 -5.03 -12.62
CA VAL A 115 12.93 -6.17 -12.03
C VAL A 115 12.99 -7.28 -13.07
N MET A 116 14.21 -7.73 -13.40
CA MET A 116 14.43 -8.84 -14.31
C MET A 116 14.41 -10.12 -13.47
N ALA A 117 13.50 -11.03 -13.76
CA ALA A 117 13.51 -12.38 -13.19
C ALA A 117 14.48 -13.30 -13.95
#